data_AF-A0AAE0LFJ2-F1
#
_entry.id   AF-A0AAE0LFJ2-F1
#
_cell.length_a   1.000
_cell.length_b   1.000
_cell.length_c   1.000
_cell.angle_alpha   90.00
_cell.angle_beta   90.00
_cell.angle_gamma   90.00
#
_symmetry.space_group_name_H-M   'P 1'
#
loop_
_entity.id
_entity.type
_entity.pdbx_description
1 polymer ?
#
loop_
_entity_poly.entity_id
_entity_poly.type
_entity_poly.pdbx_seq_one_letter_code
_entity_poly.pdbx_strand_id
1 'polypeptide(L)'
;MALTGQPSTYLERCVDGLVALPCDLQRLLSLLKDIDDRCEVLRAQVQKQVDYCVSLPSQSSRNTTPDQSSQVAELRIQIEKDQKALAFLATEKLMVAQQAMNTVKGHVSRVDSELAVFSEDLQAQAGDLPFEPPPGKSFSAYGTGLQS
;
A
#
# COMPACT_ATOMS: atom_id res chain seq x y z
N MET A 1 18.47 33.78 6.56
CA MET A 1 17.24 33.08 6.13
C MET A 1 17.63 32.21 4.94
N ALA A 2 17.63 30.89 5.13
CA ALA A 2 18.15 29.95 4.14
C ALA A 2 17.14 29.74 3.00
N LEU A 3 17.64 29.70 1.77
CA LEU A 3 16.90 29.49 0.54
C LEU A 3 16.39 28.03 0.48
N THR A 4 15.17 27.76 0.94
CA THR A 4 14.58 26.40 0.94
C THR A 4 13.76 26.07 -0.31
N GLY A 5 13.45 27.06 -1.15
CA GLY A 5 12.56 26.96 -2.30
C GLY A 5 13.27 26.92 -3.65
N GLN A 6 14.33 26.12 -3.81
CA GLN A 6 14.87 25.79 -5.14
C GLN A 6 14.16 24.54 -5.66
N PRO A 7 13.67 24.49 -6.91
CA PRO A 7 13.02 23.30 -7.46
C PRO A 7 13.91 22.04 -7.43
N SER A 8 15.24 22.23 -7.44
CA SER A 8 16.22 21.14 -7.22
C SER A 8 16.07 20.48 -5.84
N THR A 9 15.89 21.27 -4.77
CA THR A 9 15.80 20.74 -3.41
C THR A 9 14.47 20.05 -3.12
N TYR A 10 13.40 20.40 -3.83
CA TYR A 10 12.13 19.67 -3.74
C TYR A 10 12.24 18.26 -4.35
N LEU A 11 12.74 18.16 -5.58
CA LEU A 11 12.92 16.87 -6.26
C LEU A 11 13.86 15.95 -5.49
N GLU A 12 14.96 16.49 -4.94
CA GLU A 12 15.88 15.73 -4.09
C GLU A 12 15.17 15.15 -2.86
N ARG A 13 14.37 15.95 -2.14
CA ARG A 13 13.61 15.49 -0.96
C ARG A 13 12.56 14.44 -1.30
N CYS A 14 11.85 14.60 -2.42
CA CYS A 14 10.89 13.63 -2.89
C CYS A 14 11.57 12.30 -3.28
N VAL A 15 12.67 12.37 -4.02
CA VAL A 15 13.44 11.19 -4.41
C VAL A 15 13.99 10.48 -3.18
N ASP A 16 14.65 11.20 -2.27
CA ASP A 16 15.17 10.66 -1.01
C ASP A 16 14.07 10.00 -0.17
N GLY A 17 12.87 10.62 -0.13
CA GLY A 17 11.70 10.08 0.55
C GLY A 17 11.13 8.80 -0.08
N LEU A 18 11.45 8.51 -1.34
CA LEU A 18 10.96 7.33 -2.07
C LEU A 18 12.01 6.22 -2.19
N VAL A 19 13.29 6.48 -1.90
CA VAL A 19 14.39 5.49 -2.07
C VAL A 19 14.14 4.18 -1.32
N ALA A 20 13.54 4.23 -0.13
CA ALA A 20 13.28 3.05 0.68
C ALA A 20 12.04 2.25 0.23
N LEU A 21 11.07 2.90 -0.43
CA LEU A 21 9.77 2.31 -0.75
C LEU A 21 9.87 1.04 -1.61
N PRO A 22 10.66 0.99 -2.72
CA PRO A 22 10.78 -0.22 -3.52
C PRO A 22 11.32 -1.41 -2.73
N CYS A 23 12.33 -1.19 -1.88
CA CYS A 23 12.93 -2.23 -1.06
C CYS A 23 11.94 -2.78 -0.03
N ASP A 24 11.27 -1.89 0.70
CA ASP A 24 10.28 -2.27 1.72
C ASP A 24 9.08 -3.00 1.10
N LEU A 25 8.58 -2.51 -0.04
CA LEU A 25 7.47 -3.13 -0.74
C LEU A 25 7.87 -4.50 -1.29
N GLN A 26 9.06 -4.62 -1.89
CA GLN A 26 9.56 -5.89 -2.40
C GLN A 26 9.67 -6.94 -1.27
N ARG A 27 10.19 -6.54 -0.10
CA ARG A 27 10.27 -7.42 1.07
C ARG A 27 8.89 -7.88 1.53
N LEU A 28 7.93 -6.95 1.64
CA LEU A 28 6.57 -7.26 2.09
C LEU A 28 5.81 -8.14 1.10
N LEU A 29 5.93 -7.86 -0.21
CA LEU A 29 5.28 -8.65 -1.26
C LEU A 29 5.90 -10.05 -1.41
N SER A 30 7.22 -10.17 -1.19
CA SER A 30 7.88 -11.49 -1.16
C SER A 30 7.36 -12.32 0.01
N LEU A 31 7.28 -11.73 1.21
CA LEU A 31 6.70 -12.39 2.37
C LEU A 31 5.22 -12.77 2.14
N LEU A 32 4.44 -11.88 1.52
CA LEU A 32 3.04 -12.16 1.19
C LEU A 32 2.92 -13.35 0.25
N LYS A 33 3.80 -13.44 -0.77
CA LYS A 33 3.88 -14.57 -1.68
C LYS A 33 4.24 -15.87 -0.95
N ASP A 34 5.22 -15.84 -0.06
CA ASP A 34 5.63 -17.02 0.72
C ASP A 34 4.49 -17.53 1.60
N ILE A 35 3.73 -16.63 2.23
CA ILE A 35 2.55 -16.99 3.02
C ILE A 35 1.47 -17.58 2.10
N ASP A 36 1.25 -17.02 0.91
CA ASP A 36 0.29 -17.52 -0.06
C ASP A 36 0.61 -18.93 -0.54
N ASP A 37 1.87 -19.18 -0.90
CA ASP A 37 2.32 -20.50 -1.33
C ASP A 37 2.12 -21.54 -0.20
N ARG A 38 2.40 -21.16 1.05
CA ARG A 38 2.13 -22.01 2.23
C ARG A 38 0.63 -22.25 2.44
N CYS A 39 -0.22 -21.25 2.23
CA CYS A 39 -1.68 -21.39 2.32
C CYS A 39 -2.21 -22.35 1.25
N GLU A 40 -1.73 -22.25 0.01
CA GLU A 40 -2.15 -23.15 -1.08
C GLU A 40 -1.78 -24.60 -0.77
N VAL A 41 -0.55 -24.84 -0.32
CA VAL A 41 -0.09 -26.19 0.06
C VAL A 41 -0.97 -26.77 1.17
N LEU A 42 -1.19 -26.01 2.24
CA LEU A 42 -1.99 -26.47 3.38
C LEU A 42 -3.46 -26.66 3.00
N ARG A 43 -4.03 -25.77 2.18
CA ARG A 43 -5.40 -25.90 1.68
C ARG A 43 -5.57 -27.15 0.84
N ALA A 44 -4.63 -27.45 -0.06
CA ALA A 44 -4.64 -28.67 -0.85
C ALA A 44 -4.53 -29.94 0.03
N GLN A 45 -3.73 -29.89 1.11
CA GLN A 45 -3.65 -30.97 2.08
C GLN A 45 -4.98 -31.17 2.82
N VAL A 46 -5.58 -30.10 3.36
CA VAL A 46 -6.88 -30.16 4.03
C VAL A 46 -7.95 -30.70 3.10
N GLN A 47 -7.98 -30.25 1.84
CA GLN A 47 -8.95 -30.75 0.87
C GLN A 47 -8.82 -32.26 0.66
N LYS A 48 -7.59 -32.77 0.47
CA LYS A 48 -7.34 -34.22 0.34
C LYS A 48 -7.79 -35.01 1.58
N GLN A 49 -7.52 -34.49 2.78
CA GLN A 49 -7.94 -35.13 4.04
C GLN A 49 -9.46 -35.15 4.16
N VAL A 50 -10.14 -34.06 3.80
CA VAL A 50 -11.61 -33.95 3.80
C VAL A 50 -12.21 -34.92 2.80
N ASP A 51 -11.71 -34.95 1.56
CA ASP A 51 -12.18 -35.87 0.52
C ASP A 51 -12.03 -37.33 0.96
N TYR A 52 -10.88 -37.66 1.56
CA TYR A 52 -10.66 -38.98 2.14
C TYR A 52 -11.65 -39.28 3.28
N CYS A 53 -11.83 -38.35 4.22
CA CYS A 53 -12.76 -38.51 5.33
C CYS A 53 -14.21 -38.71 4.87
N VAL A 54 -14.63 -38.03 3.80
CA VAL A 54 -15.99 -38.16 3.23
C VAL A 54 -16.15 -39.45 2.44
N SER A 55 -15.07 -39.97 1.84
CA SER A 55 -15.08 -41.26 1.12
C SER A 55 -15.24 -42.47 2.06
N LEU A 56 -14.95 -42.30 3.36
CA LEU A 56 -15.08 -43.36 4.35
C LEU A 56 -16.56 -43.64 4.68
N PRO A 57 -16.94 -44.91 4.98
CA PRO A 57 -18.30 -45.26 5.34
C PRO A 57 -18.81 -44.43 6.53
N SER A 58 -20.07 -44.00 6.46
CA SER A 58 -20.71 -43.28 7.56
C SER A 58 -20.59 -44.07 8.87
N GLN A 59 -20.23 -43.41 9.99
CA GLN A 59 -20.13 -44.06 11.29
C GLN A 59 -21.45 -44.69 11.77
N SER A 60 -22.59 -44.33 11.15
CA SER A 60 -23.91 -44.94 11.42
C SER A 60 -24.25 -46.14 10.51
N SER A 61 -23.35 -46.53 9.60
CA SER A 61 -23.52 -47.71 8.76
C SER A 61 -23.40 -48.99 9.58
N ARG A 62 -24.27 -49.97 9.30
CA ARG A 62 -24.23 -51.31 9.93
C ARG A 62 -22.92 -52.07 9.66
N ASN A 63 -22.09 -51.60 8.72
CA ASN A 63 -20.86 -52.27 8.30
C ASN A 63 -19.58 -51.54 8.78
N THR A 64 -19.69 -50.50 9.62
CA THR A 64 -18.51 -49.74 10.09
C THR A 64 -17.78 -50.49 11.20
N THR A 65 -16.52 -50.82 10.97
CA THR A 65 -15.65 -51.43 11.99
C THR A 65 -15.17 -50.37 13.01
N PRO A 66 -14.90 -50.74 14.27
CA PRO A 66 -14.37 -49.82 15.27
C PRO A 66 -13.06 -49.12 14.84
N ASP A 67 -12.19 -49.81 14.09
CA ASP A 67 -10.94 -49.24 13.55
C ASP A 67 -11.21 -48.10 12.56
N GLN A 68 -12.20 -48.27 11.67
CA GLN A 68 -12.63 -47.21 10.75
C GLN A 68 -13.22 -46.01 11.50
N SER A 69 -13.97 -46.24 12.58
CA SER A 69 -14.48 -45.17 13.42
C SER A 69 -13.36 -44.38 14.11
N SER A 70 -12.33 -45.07 14.60
CA SER A 70 -11.14 -44.43 15.19
C SER A 70 -10.38 -43.61 14.15
N GLN A 71 -10.16 -44.16 12.96
CA GLN A 71 -9.48 -43.48 11.86
C GLN A 71 -10.20 -42.19 11.43
N VAL A 72 -11.54 -42.22 11.31
CA VAL A 72 -12.33 -41.02 11.00
C VAL A 72 -12.20 -39.97 12.10
N ALA A 73 -12.18 -40.37 13.38
CA ALA A 73 -12.02 -39.43 14.50
C ALA A 73 -10.64 -38.76 14.47
N GLU A 74 -9.57 -39.52 14.24
CA GLU A 74 -8.21 -38.99 14.11
C GLU A 74 -8.07 -38.03 12.92
N LEU A 75 -8.64 -38.39 11.77
CA LEU A 75 -8.66 -37.53 10.59
C LEU A 75 -9.37 -36.21 10.86
N ARG A 76 -10.51 -36.23 11.56
CA ARG A 76 -11.25 -35.01 11.93
C ARG A 76 -10.41 -34.09 12.82
N ILE A 77 -9.73 -34.64 13.81
CA ILE A 77 -8.82 -33.87 14.68
C ILE A 77 -7.71 -33.22 13.86
N GLN A 78 -7.13 -33.97 12.92
CA GLN A 78 -6.07 -33.46 12.06
C GLN A 78 -6.58 -32.38 11.10
N ILE A 79 -7.75 -32.56 10.49
CA ILE A 79 -8.41 -31.56 9.65
C ILE A 79 -8.68 -30.27 10.44
N GLU A 80 -9.24 -30.36 11.65
CA GLU A 80 -9.49 -29.19 12.50
C GLU A 80 -8.19 -28.45 12.85
N LYS A 81 -7.12 -29.18 13.14
CA LYS A 81 -5.80 -28.61 13.42
C LYS A 81 -5.24 -27.88 12.19
N ASP A 82 -5.28 -28.52 11.02
CA ASP A 82 -4.76 -27.95 9.78
C ASP A 82 -5.61 -26.74 9.32
N GLN A 83 -6.93 -26.77 9.54
CA GLN A 83 -7.82 -25.62 9.30
C GLN A 83 -7.52 -24.45 10.24
N LYS A 84 -7.24 -24.69 11.52
CA LYS A 84 -6.80 -23.63 12.46
C LYS A 84 -5.47 -23.02 12.03
N ALA A 85 -4.52 -23.83 11.58
CA ALA A 85 -3.26 -23.34 11.04
C ALA A 85 -3.47 -22.50 9.77
N LEU A 86 -4.38 -22.90 8.89
CA LEU A 86 -4.74 -22.12 7.69
C LEU A 86 -5.38 -20.77 8.07
N ALA A 87 -6.25 -20.73 9.08
CA ALA A 87 -6.84 -19.49 9.58
C ALA A 87 -5.79 -18.54 10.18
N PHE A 88 -4.78 -19.09 10.86
CA PHE A 88 -3.66 -18.31 11.37
C PHE A 88 -2.83 -17.70 10.22
N LEU A 89 -2.47 -18.49 9.21
CA LEU A 89 -1.75 -18.00 8.02
C LEU A 89 -2.55 -16.93 7.26
N ALA A 90 -3.87 -17.11 7.13
CA ALA A 90 -4.74 -16.11 6.51
C ALA A 90 -4.76 -14.78 7.29
N THR A 91 -4.66 -14.84 8.62
CA THR A 91 -4.55 -13.65 9.47
C THR A 91 -3.21 -12.96 9.29
N GLU A 92 -2.11 -13.74 9.27
CA GLU A 92 -0.76 -13.22 8.99
C GLU A 92 -0.70 -12.55 7.62
N LYS A 93 -1.28 -13.17 6.58
CA LYS A 93 -1.42 -12.61 5.23
C LYS A 93 -2.10 -11.23 5.27
N LEU A 94 -3.20 -11.11 6.00
CA LEU A 94 -3.93 -9.85 6.15
C LEU A 94 -3.06 -8.77 6.79
N MET A 95 -2.30 -9.13 7.84
CA MET A 95 -1.40 -8.19 8.51
C MET A 95 -0.29 -7.69 7.58
N VAL A 96 0.33 -8.58 6.79
CA VAL A 96 1.37 -8.20 5.83
C VAL A 96 0.81 -7.31 4.72
N ALA A 97 -0.37 -7.64 4.18
CA ALA A 97 -1.04 -6.81 3.20
C ALA A 97 -1.39 -5.42 3.75
N GLN A 98 -1.86 -5.35 4.99
CA GLN A 98 -2.14 -4.09 5.67
C GLN A 98 -0.86 -3.25 5.86
N GLN A 99 0.25 -3.90 6.22
CA GLN A 99 1.54 -3.24 6.36
C GLN A 99 2.00 -2.64 5.02
N ALA A 100 1.93 -3.41 3.93
CA ALA A 100 2.28 -2.92 2.59
C ALA A 100 1.43 -1.71 2.18
N MET A 101 0.12 -1.77 2.44
CA MET A 101 -0.79 -0.66 2.18
C MET A 101 -0.43 0.58 3.01
N ASN A 102 -0.11 0.40 4.29
CA ASN A 102 0.28 1.50 5.18
C ASN A 102 1.61 2.13 4.75
N THR A 103 2.59 1.33 4.33
CA THR A 103 3.85 1.83 3.78
C THR A 103 3.58 2.74 2.57
N VAL A 104 2.81 2.26 1.59
CA VAL A 104 2.46 3.06 0.40
C VAL A 104 1.73 4.34 0.78
N LYS A 105 0.71 4.26 1.64
CA LYS A 105 -0.05 5.43 2.10
C LYS A 105 0.83 6.46 2.81
N GLY A 106 1.80 6.00 3.61
CA GLY A 106 2.76 6.87 4.28
C GLY A 106 3.61 7.67 3.29
N HIS A 107 4.12 7.02 2.24
CA HIS A 107 4.87 7.70 1.19
C HIS A 107 4.01 8.67 0.38
N VAL A 108 2.76 8.31 0.05
CA VAL A 108 1.82 9.21 -0.64
C VAL A 108 1.57 10.47 0.20
N SER A 109 1.18 10.30 1.47
CA SER A 109 0.91 11.42 2.39
C SER A 109 2.12 12.35 2.54
N ARG A 110 3.33 11.77 2.58
CA ARG A 110 4.57 12.55 2.62
C ARG A 110 4.75 13.38 1.35
N VAL A 111 4.62 12.77 0.17
CA VAL A 111 4.78 13.47 -1.12
C VAL A 111 3.73 14.57 -1.25
N ASP A 112 2.49 14.31 -0.84
CA ASP A 112 1.42 15.32 -0.82
C ASP A 112 1.77 16.51 0.08
N SER A 113 2.35 16.24 1.26
CA SER A 113 2.78 17.28 2.20
C SER A 113 3.94 18.10 1.63
N GLU A 114 4.92 17.47 1.01
CA GLU A 114 6.04 18.17 0.35
C GLU A 114 5.54 19.01 -0.83
N LEU A 115 4.56 18.52 -1.59
CA LEU A 115 3.96 19.25 -2.71
C LEU A 115 3.17 20.48 -2.23
N ALA A 116 2.46 20.37 -1.11
CA ALA A 116 1.75 21.51 -0.50
C ALA A 116 2.72 22.64 -0.12
N VAL A 117 3.83 22.31 0.55
CA VAL A 117 4.88 23.28 0.90
C VAL A 117 5.48 23.93 -0.36
N PHE A 118 5.76 23.13 -1.39
CA PHE A 118 6.27 23.65 -2.66
C PHE A 118 5.29 24.62 -3.34
N SER A 119 3.99 24.33 -3.30
CA SER A 119 2.96 25.23 -3.82
C SER A 119 2.91 26.55 -3.07
N GLU A 120 3.05 26.54 -1.74
CA GLU A 120 3.09 27.75 -0.92
C GLU A 120 4.33 28.60 -1.24
N ASP A 121 5.50 27.98 -1.38
CA ASP A 121 6.75 28.65 -1.75
C ASP A 121 6.65 29.34 -3.12
N LEU A 122 6.02 28.69 -4.10
CA LEU A 122 5.79 29.28 -5.43
C LEU A 122 4.85 30.48 -5.38
N GLN A 123 3.78 30.42 -4.57
CA GLN A 123 2.86 31.56 -4.39
C GLN A 123 3.54 32.74 -3.72
N ALA A 124 4.40 32.49 -2.72
CA ALA A 124 5.18 33.51 -2.06
C ALA A 124 6.15 34.21 -3.03
N GLN A 125 6.85 33.46 -3.88
CA GLN A 125 7.73 34.03 -4.91
C GLN A 125 6.98 34.80 -6.00
N ALA A 126 5.80 34.33 -6.41
CA ALA A 126 4.97 35.04 -7.39
C ALA A 126 4.45 36.39 -6.86
N GLY A 127 4.20 36.49 -5.54
CA GLY A 127 3.80 37.73 -4.88
C GLY A 127 4.91 38.76 -4.70
N ASP A 128 6.18 38.34 -4.81
CA ASP A 128 7.36 39.18 -4.58
C ASP A 128 8.00 39.68 -5.90
N LEU A 129 7.37 39.42 -7.05
CA LEU A 129 7.80 40.00 -8.32
C LEU A 129 7.50 41.52 -8.31
N PRO A 130 8.52 42.40 -8.29
CA PRO A 130 8.30 43.81 -8.50
C PRO A 130 7.94 43.94 -9.98
N PHE A 131 6.66 44.17 -10.28
CA PHE A 131 6.35 44.88 -11.53
C PHE A 131 6.86 46.31 -11.35
N GLU A 132 8.14 46.53 -11.63
CA GLU A 132 8.67 47.86 -11.88
C GLU A 132 8.23 48.24 -13.30
N PRO A 133 7.23 49.12 -13.49
CA PRO A 133 6.95 49.65 -14.81
C PRO A 133 8.23 50.32 -15.32
N PRO A 134 8.65 50.05 -16.57
CA PRO A 134 9.92 50.52 -17.09
C PRO A 134 10.05 52.05 -16.91
N PRO A 135 11.17 52.55 -16.37
CA PRO A 135 11.35 53.98 -16.17
C PRO A 135 11.40 54.69 -17.52
N GLY A 136 10.42 55.55 -17.76
CA GLY A 136 10.44 56.47 -18.89
C GLY A 136 9.64 56.02 -20.10
N LYS A 137 8.31 55.92 -19.95
CA LYS A 137 7.40 56.53 -20.93
C LYS A 137 6.35 57.32 -20.17
N SER A 138 6.69 58.58 -19.87
CA SER A 138 5.67 59.60 -19.69
C SER A 138 4.81 59.57 -20.96
N PHE A 139 3.59 59.07 -20.84
CA PHE A 139 2.59 59.30 -21.87
C PHE A 139 2.25 60.78 -21.78
N SER A 140 3.00 61.59 -22.53
CA SER A 140 2.78 63.02 -22.71
C SER A 140 1.46 63.20 -23.44
N ALA A 141 0.36 63.25 -22.68
CA ALA A 141 -0.91 63.76 -23.16
C ALA A 141 -0.84 65.30 -23.16
N TYR A 142 -0.08 65.86 -24.10
CA TYR A 142 -0.19 67.26 -24.47
C TYR A 142 -0.22 67.43 -25.98
N GLY A 143 -1.35 67.96 -26.43
CA GLY A 143 -1.58 68.52 -27.75
C GLY A 143 -2.98 68.17 -28.20
N THR A 144 -3.99 69.03 -28.14
CA THR A 144 -4.05 70.47 -27.97
C THR A 144 -5.52 70.80 -27.70
N GLY A 145 -5.81 71.50 -26.61
CA GLY A 145 -6.97 72.38 -26.60
C GLY A 145 -6.55 73.71 -27.19
N LEU A 146 -7.16 74.13 -28.29
CA LEU A 146 -7.36 75.55 -28.60
C LEU A 146 -8.49 75.73 -29.62
N GLN A 147 -9.41 76.59 -29.23
CA GLN A 147 -10.66 76.98 -29.87
C GLN A 147 -10.48 77.62 -31.25
N SER A 148 -11.48 77.44 -32.11
CA SER A 148 -12.17 78.53 -32.85
C SER A 148 -13.55 78.04 -33.26
#